data_AF-A0A9D8T7Y2-F1
#
_entry.id   AF-A0A9D8T7Y2-F1
#
_cell.length_a   1.000
_cell.length_b   1.000
_cell.length_c   1.000
_cell.angle_alpha   90.00
_cell.angle_beta   90.00
_cell.angle_gamma   90.00
#
_symmetry.space_group_name_H-M   'P 1'
#
loop_
_entity.id
_entity.type
_entity.pdbx_description
1 polymer ?
#
loop_
_entity_poly.entity_id
_entity_poly.type
_entity_poly.pdbx_seq_one_letter_code
_entity_poly.pdbx_strand_id
1 'polypeptide(L)'
;ISFAPVVMANTRSDGHARLQEEPFFVWAYTMPLGQHWSAEGSEEHLLMDKEIISLQNNEWLPSSTYYWPLETALTVFAVSPTNLKSSFNTTQGICIEDIDATHDIIPLFTYPTEANDMEHSNGCVALPFVRTFCKVSLSIRSHAHQDSSIVLKALYIDSVAYQGDFHSLPQPTWECNDERMKLSFFEGEMDITLNAQSLSSHMVMGQNIDRPLTAVIDIYDQNNQLIEANRTLSTKSLNTYWQAGRYYDYTLNINSGRLFFATEMVKQP
;
A
#
# COMPACT_ATOMS: atom_id res chain seq x y z
N ILE A 1 -22.27 -16.45 12.48
CA ILE A 1 -20.87 -16.34 11.99
C ILE A 1 -20.31 -15.04 12.55
N SER A 2 -19.14 -15.07 13.19
CA SER A 2 -18.44 -13.88 13.69
C SER A 2 -17.12 -13.66 12.93
N PHE A 3 -16.54 -12.48 13.09
CA PHE A 3 -15.31 -12.09 12.40
C PHE A 3 -14.23 -11.61 13.36
N ALA A 4 -12.97 -11.75 12.97
CA ALA A 4 -11.81 -11.23 13.68
C ALA A 4 -10.94 -10.43 12.71
N PRO A 5 -11.19 -9.12 12.52
CA PRO A 5 -10.37 -8.27 11.68
C PRO A 5 -8.97 -8.11 12.28
N VAL A 6 -7.95 -8.35 11.45
CA VAL A 6 -6.55 -8.16 11.81
C VAL A 6 -5.90 -7.35 10.71
N VAL A 7 -5.42 -6.14 11.01
CA VAL A 7 -4.58 -5.40 10.05
C VAL A 7 -3.20 -6.03 10.07
N MET A 8 -2.74 -6.58 8.94
CA MET A 8 -1.39 -7.13 8.86
C MET A 8 -0.37 -6.00 9.13
N ALA A 9 0.28 -6.09 10.29
CA ALA A 9 1.26 -5.12 10.78
C ALA A 9 2.65 -5.63 10.42
N ASN A 10 3.27 -5.02 9.42
CA ASN A 10 4.58 -5.48 8.96
C ASN A 10 5.64 -4.62 9.67
N THR A 11 6.19 -5.20 10.73
CA THR A 11 7.33 -4.77 11.58
C THR A 11 7.82 -3.31 11.51
N ARG A 12 7.69 -2.63 12.67
CA ARG A 12 8.20 -1.32 13.12
C ARG A 12 7.40 -0.08 12.68
N SER A 13 6.52 0.31 13.61
CA SER A 13 6.01 1.66 13.87
C SER A 13 5.46 2.43 12.67
N ASP A 14 4.23 2.13 12.28
CA ASP A 14 3.35 3.12 11.69
C ASP A 14 2.07 3.21 12.55
N GLY A 15 1.86 4.34 13.19
CA GLY A 15 0.68 4.66 14.02
C GLY A 15 -0.63 4.81 13.23
N HIS A 16 -0.74 4.19 12.05
CA HIS A 16 -1.87 4.30 11.13
C HIS A 16 -2.46 2.94 10.72
N ALA A 17 -2.20 1.86 11.47
CA ALA A 17 -2.98 0.64 11.33
C ALA A 17 -4.28 0.79 12.13
N ARG A 18 -5.41 1.07 11.48
CA ARG A 18 -6.71 1.05 12.17
C ARG A 18 -7.70 0.11 11.50
N LEU A 19 -8.07 -0.90 12.27
CA LEU A 19 -9.44 -1.39 12.43
C LEU A 19 -9.62 -1.54 13.94
N GLN A 20 -9.79 -0.43 14.68
CA GLN A 20 -10.08 -0.54 16.10
C GLN A 20 -11.58 -0.55 16.38
N GLU A 21 -12.42 0.18 15.62
CA GLU A 21 -13.88 0.19 15.83
C GLU A 21 -14.67 0.56 14.55
N GLU A 22 -14.02 0.62 13.38
CA GLU A 22 -14.70 1.00 12.12
C GLU A 22 -15.37 -0.19 11.44
N PRO A 23 -16.65 -0.08 11.01
CA PRO A 23 -17.32 -1.14 10.29
C PRO A 23 -16.67 -1.39 8.92
N PHE A 24 -16.91 -2.57 8.38
CA PHE A 24 -16.41 -2.99 7.07
C PHE A 24 -17.48 -3.81 6.34
N PHE A 25 -17.33 -3.93 5.01
CA PHE A 25 -18.21 -4.81 4.22
C PHE A 25 -17.60 -6.19 4.05
N VAL A 26 -18.45 -7.21 3.99
CA VAL A 26 -18.11 -8.60 3.71
C VAL A 26 -18.92 -9.15 2.56
N TRP A 27 -18.25 -9.87 1.67
CA TRP A 27 -18.85 -10.85 0.78
C TRP A 27 -18.40 -12.24 1.21
N ALA A 28 -19.35 -13.17 1.33
CA ALA A 28 -19.06 -14.54 1.73
C ALA A 28 -19.73 -15.52 0.78
N TYR A 29 -18.98 -16.53 0.35
CA TYR A 29 -19.43 -17.60 -0.52
C TYR A 29 -19.25 -18.93 0.18
N THR A 30 -20.23 -19.81 0.02
CA THR A 30 -20.09 -21.22 0.38
C THR A 30 -19.38 -21.96 -0.75
N MET A 31 -18.43 -22.82 -0.38
CA MET A 31 -17.59 -23.60 -1.29
C MET A 31 -17.59 -25.07 -0.86
N PRO A 32 -17.50 -26.03 -1.79
CA PRO A 32 -17.26 -27.42 -1.43
C PRO A 32 -15.98 -27.57 -0.58
N LEU A 33 -15.99 -28.48 0.39
CA LEU A 33 -14.83 -28.70 1.27
C LEU A 33 -13.57 -29.05 0.46
N GLY A 34 -12.45 -28.39 0.80
CA GLY A 34 -11.16 -28.60 0.13
C GLY A 34 -11.04 -27.94 -1.24
N GLN A 35 -12.05 -27.18 -1.68
CA GLN A 35 -11.91 -26.28 -2.83
C GLN A 35 -11.45 -24.89 -2.40
N HIS A 36 -10.63 -24.30 -3.25
CA HIS A 36 -10.13 -22.94 -3.11
C HIS A 36 -10.86 -22.01 -4.07
N TRP A 37 -10.91 -20.72 -3.73
CA TRP A 37 -11.48 -19.71 -4.62
C TRP A 37 -10.80 -19.74 -6.00
N SER A 38 -11.61 -19.82 -7.06
CA SER A 38 -11.13 -19.68 -8.44
C SER A 38 -12.12 -18.84 -9.24
N ALA A 39 -11.61 -17.95 -10.10
CA ALA A 39 -12.44 -17.05 -10.91
C ALA A 39 -13.26 -17.78 -11.99
N GLU A 40 -12.94 -19.04 -12.29
CA GLU A 40 -13.56 -19.83 -13.36
C GLU A 40 -14.75 -20.68 -12.88
N GLY A 41 -14.98 -20.78 -11.57
CA GLY A 41 -16.21 -21.23 -10.89
C GLY A 41 -16.84 -22.54 -11.34
N SER A 42 -17.04 -23.45 -10.39
CA SER A 42 -18.25 -24.27 -10.42
C SER A 42 -18.60 -24.70 -8.99
N GLU A 43 -19.71 -24.17 -8.47
CA GLU A 43 -20.39 -24.52 -7.20
C GLU A 43 -20.26 -23.52 -6.03
N GLU A 44 -19.86 -22.27 -6.27
CA GLU A 44 -19.98 -21.21 -5.27
C GLU A 44 -21.43 -20.70 -5.11
N HIS A 45 -21.92 -20.60 -3.87
CA HIS A 45 -23.19 -19.93 -3.56
C HIS A 45 -22.96 -18.74 -2.63
N LEU A 46 -23.45 -17.57 -3.04
CA LEU A 46 -23.40 -16.33 -2.26
C LEU A 46 -24.20 -16.47 -0.97
N LEU A 47 -23.52 -16.32 0.17
CA LEU A 47 -24.11 -16.33 1.52
C LEU A 47 -24.32 -14.92 2.05
N MET A 48 -23.34 -14.03 1.86
CA MET A 48 -23.41 -12.63 2.27
C MET A 48 -23.07 -11.74 1.08
N ASP A 49 -23.97 -10.82 0.75
CA ASP A 49 -23.77 -9.82 -0.30
C ASP A 49 -23.56 -8.43 0.32
N LYS A 50 -22.31 -7.95 0.30
CA LYS A 50 -21.92 -6.65 0.84
C LYS A 50 -22.50 -6.38 2.24
N GLU A 51 -22.42 -7.38 3.11
CA GLU A 51 -22.95 -7.32 4.47
C GLU A 51 -22.10 -6.39 5.34
N ILE A 52 -22.73 -5.54 6.14
CA ILE A 52 -22.02 -4.68 7.09
C ILE A 52 -21.64 -5.48 8.33
N ILE A 53 -20.36 -5.50 8.66
CA ILE A 53 -19.85 -6.05 9.92
C ILE A 53 -19.49 -4.90 10.86
N SER A 54 -20.01 -4.95 12.07
CA SER A 54 -19.80 -3.94 13.10
C SER A 54 -19.47 -4.58 14.45
N LEU A 55 -18.76 -3.83 15.29
CA LEU A 55 -18.45 -4.26 16.65
C LEU A 55 -19.70 -4.16 17.54
N GLN A 56 -20.17 -5.29 18.03
CA GLN A 56 -21.36 -5.43 18.88
C GLN A 56 -20.98 -6.29 20.09
N ASN A 57 -21.08 -5.76 21.31
CA ASN A 57 -20.72 -6.47 22.55
C ASN A 57 -19.32 -7.13 22.52
N ASN A 58 -18.32 -6.41 21.99
CA ASN A 58 -16.93 -6.89 21.77
C ASN A 58 -16.77 -8.01 20.73
N GLU A 59 -17.77 -8.28 19.91
CA GLU A 59 -17.70 -9.23 18.80
C GLU A 59 -18.00 -8.53 17.48
N TRP A 60 -17.25 -8.84 16.41
CA TRP A 60 -17.57 -8.33 15.08
C TRP A 60 -18.62 -9.22 14.43
N LEU A 61 -19.82 -8.67 14.29
CA LEU A 61 -21.00 -9.41 13.85
C LEU A 61 -21.63 -8.76 12.62
N PRO A 62 -22.22 -9.56 11.73
CA PRO A 62 -23.05 -9.04 10.65
C PRO A 62 -24.27 -8.32 11.19
N SER A 63 -24.82 -7.39 10.41
CA SER A 63 -26.07 -6.70 10.72
C SER A 63 -27.29 -7.62 10.65
N SER A 64 -27.23 -8.64 9.77
CA SER A 64 -28.22 -9.71 9.64
C SER A 64 -27.75 -11.02 10.27
N THR A 65 -28.68 -11.92 10.59
CA THR A 65 -28.33 -13.23 11.17
C THR A 65 -27.91 -14.23 10.08
N TYR A 66 -26.71 -14.78 10.20
CA TYR A 66 -26.19 -15.82 9.32
C TYR A 66 -25.67 -17.03 10.11
N TYR A 67 -25.97 -18.22 9.60
CA TYR A 67 -25.54 -19.49 10.16
C TYR A 67 -24.43 -20.10 9.31
N TRP A 68 -23.55 -20.86 9.95
CA TRP A 68 -22.53 -21.61 9.24
C TRP A 68 -23.21 -22.67 8.36
N PRO A 69 -22.86 -22.78 7.07
CA PRO A 69 -23.44 -23.78 6.19
C PRO A 69 -22.97 -25.20 6.58
N LEU A 70 -23.85 -26.19 6.47
CA LEU A 70 -23.50 -27.58 6.76
C LEU A 70 -22.62 -28.15 5.63
N GLU A 71 -21.54 -28.85 5.99
CA GLU A 71 -20.71 -29.63 5.06
C GLU A 71 -20.04 -28.82 3.93
N THR A 72 -19.86 -27.50 4.11
CA THR A 72 -19.17 -26.62 3.15
C THR A 72 -18.19 -25.68 3.85
N ALA A 73 -17.14 -25.28 3.14
CA ALA A 73 -16.24 -24.21 3.56
C ALA A 73 -16.83 -22.83 3.21
N LEU A 74 -16.31 -21.78 3.84
CA LEU A 74 -16.55 -20.39 3.46
C LEU A 74 -15.32 -19.79 2.81
N THR A 75 -15.53 -19.03 1.73
CA THR A 75 -14.55 -18.04 1.26
C THR A 75 -15.10 -16.65 1.53
N VAL A 76 -14.29 -15.80 2.18
CA VAL A 76 -14.68 -14.47 2.61
C VAL A 76 -13.75 -13.41 2.01
N PHE A 77 -14.36 -12.32 1.57
CA PHE A 77 -13.73 -11.10 1.10
C PHE A 77 -14.23 -9.94 1.93
N ALA A 78 -13.34 -9.05 2.36
CA ALA A 78 -13.72 -7.88 3.13
C ALA A 78 -13.01 -6.61 2.67
N VAL A 79 -13.71 -5.47 2.78
CA VAL A 79 -13.19 -4.14 2.45
C VAL A 79 -13.58 -3.12 3.53
N SER A 80 -12.64 -2.24 3.84
CA SER A 80 -12.82 -1.16 4.83
C SER A 80 -12.20 0.13 4.30
N PRO A 81 -12.73 1.31 4.66
CA PRO A 81 -13.99 1.55 5.39
C PRO A 81 -15.28 1.40 4.55
N THR A 82 -16.46 1.44 5.20
CA THR A 82 -17.78 1.29 4.54
C THR A 82 -18.27 2.51 3.76
N ASN A 83 -17.61 3.66 3.88
CA ASN A 83 -17.92 4.86 3.08
C ASN A 83 -17.28 4.81 1.67
N LEU A 84 -16.48 3.78 1.37
CA LEU A 84 -15.93 3.57 0.04
C LEU A 84 -17.01 3.13 -0.95
N LYS A 85 -16.90 3.60 -2.19
CA LYS A 85 -17.68 3.10 -3.32
C LYS A 85 -17.12 1.75 -3.74
N SER A 86 -17.56 0.69 -3.06
CA SER A 86 -17.08 -0.67 -3.27
C SER A 86 -18.14 -1.61 -3.84
N SER A 87 -17.70 -2.57 -4.63
CA SER A 87 -18.53 -3.65 -5.17
C SER A 87 -17.72 -4.95 -5.19
N PHE A 88 -18.36 -6.05 -5.56
CA PHE A 88 -17.68 -7.34 -5.73
C PHE A 88 -18.16 -8.02 -7.00
N ASN A 89 -17.24 -8.63 -7.73
CA ASN A 89 -17.58 -9.63 -8.74
C ASN A 89 -16.56 -10.77 -8.72
N THR A 90 -16.95 -11.93 -9.25
CA THR A 90 -16.16 -13.16 -9.11
C THR A 90 -14.82 -13.11 -9.84
N THR A 91 -14.70 -12.27 -10.87
CA THR A 91 -13.49 -12.17 -11.71
C THR A 91 -12.46 -11.17 -11.21
N GLN A 92 -12.91 -10.02 -10.69
CA GLN A 92 -12.06 -8.92 -10.23
C GLN A 92 -11.99 -8.84 -8.69
N GLY A 93 -12.79 -9.64 -7.98
CA GLY A 93 -12.86 -9.63 -6.53
C GLY A 93 -13.51 -8.36 -6.02
N ILE A 94 -12.90 -7.74 -5.00
CA ILE A 94 -13.33 -6.46 -4.45
C ILE A 94 -12.92 -5.36 -5.43
N CYS A 95 -13.90 -4.57 -5.87
CA CYS A 95 -13.68 -3.36 -6.65
C CYS A 95 -13.89 -2.13 -5.77
N ILE A 96 -13.03 -1.13 -5.89
CA ILE A 96 -13.15 0.15 -5.20
C ILE A 96 -12.94 1.26 -6.22
N GLU A 97 -13.92 2.14 -6.35
CA GLU A 97 -13.96 3.15 -7.41
C GLU A 97 -13.67 4.56 -6.87
N ASP A 98 -13.18 5.42 -7.76
CA ASP A 98 -13.04 6.86 -7.56
C ASP A 98 -12.14 7.23 -6.36
N ILE A 99 -11.05 6.49 -6.14
CA ILE A 99 -10.11 6.80 -5.05
C ILE A 99 -9.20 7.94 -5.44
N ASP A 100 -8.94 8.82 -4.48
CA ASP A 100 -7.97 9.91 -4.56
C ASP A 100 -6.97 9.81 -3.38
N ALA A 101 -5.72 9.47 -3.69
CA ALA A 101 -4.63 9.28 -2.74
C ALA A 101 -4.14 10.59 -2.10
N THR A 102 -4.63 11.75 -2.52
CA THR A 102 -4.38 13.04 -1.84
C THR A 102 -5.24 13.19 -0.58
N HIS A 103 -6.25 12.35 -0.39
CA HIS A 103 -7.08 12.31 0.81
C HIS A 103 -6.55 11.27 1.81
N ASP A 104 -6.89 11.44 3.09
CA ASP A 104 -6.37 10.62 4.20
C ASP A 104 -7.00 9.20 4.32
N ILE A 105 -7.75 8.74 3.32
CA ILE A 105 -8.39 7.42 3.35
C ILE A 105 -7.50 6.42 2.62
N ILE A 106 -7.01 5.41 3.34
CA ILE A 106 -6.29 4.28 2.76
C ILE A 106 -7.20 3.05 2.84
N PRO A 107 -7.78 2.61 1.72
CA PRO A 107 -8.60 1.41 1.72
C PRO A 107 -7.81 0.19 2.18
N LEU A 108 -8.50 -0.67 2.93
CA LEU A 108 -8.03 -1.99 3.32
C LEU A 108 -8.89 -3.04 2.65
N PHE A 109 -8.28 -4.15 2.25
CA PHE A 109 -8.99 -5.29 1.66
C PHE A 109 -8.41 -6.61 2.19
N THR A 110 -9.12 -7.70 2.01
CA THR A 110 -8.58 -9.06 2.24
C THR A 110 -8.38 -9.78 0.92
N TYR A 111 -7.37 -10.65 0.87
CA TYR A 111 -7.34 -11.75 -0.09
C TYR A 111 -8.51 -12.72 0.20
N PRO A 112 -8.84 -13.66 -0.72
CA PRO A 112 -9.77 -14.73 -0.41
C PRO A 112 -9.37 -15.42 0.90
N THR A 113 -10.23 -15.32 1.90
CA THR A 113 -10.00 -15.91 3.22
C THR A 113 -10.84 -17.16 3.34
N GLU A 114 -10.18 -18.30 3.52
CA GLU A 114 -10.86 -19.59 3.67
C GLU A 114 -11.14 -19.90 5.13
N ALA A 115 -12.34 -20.38 5.41
CA ALA A 115 -12.71 -20.93 6.70
C ALA A 115 -13.39 -22.29 6.48
N ASN A 116 -12.68 -23.36 6.85
CA ASN A 116 -13.02 -24.72 6.45
C ASN A 116 -14.25 -25.28 7.16
N ASP A 117 -14.42 -25.02 8.46
CA ASP A 117 -15.63 -25.41 9.19
C ASP A 117 -15.84 -24.63 10.50
N MET A 118 -17.04 -24.76 11.06
CA MET A 118 -17.46 -24.10 12.30
C MET A 118 -16.71 -24.61 13.53
N GLU A 119 -16.40 -25.92 13.59
CA GLU A 119 -15.85 -26.57 14.78
C GLU A 119 -14.38 -26.16 15.02
N HIS A 120 -13.56 -26.08 13.96
CA HIS A 120 -12.17 -25.66 14.08
C HIS A 120 -12.02 -24.14 14.25
N SER A 121 -12.96 -23.36 13.71
CA SER A 121 -12.94 -21.89 13.78
C SER A 121 -13.71 -21.31 14.98
N ASN A 122 -14.39 -22.15 15.77
CA ASN A 122 -15.41 -21.72 16.74
C ASN A 122 -16.43 -20.72 16.14
N GLY A 123 -16.73 -20.85 14.84
CA GLY A 123 -17.63 -19.97 14.11
C GLY A 123 -17.09 -18.55 13.83
N CYS A 124 -15.79 -18.32 14.02
CA CYS A 124 -15.12 -17.03 13.83
C CYS A 124 -14.15 -17.05 12.64
N VAL A 125 -14.31 -16.11 11.69
CA VAL A 125 -13.45 -15.98 10.51
C VAL A 125 -12.40 -14.89 10.74
N ALA A 126 -11.12 -15.25 10.73
CA ALA A 126 -10.01 -14.28 10.80
C ALA A 126 -9.85 -13.54 9.47
N LEU A 127 -9.86 -12.20 9.48
CA LEU A 127 -9.78 -11.37 8.28
C LEU A 127 -8.46 -10.58 8.26
N PRO A 128 -7.40 -11.09 7.60
CA PRO A 128 -6.12 -10.40 7.50
C PRO A 128 -6.19 -9.27 6.45
N PHE A 129 -6.52 -8.07 6.91
CA PHE A 129 -6.58 -6.87 6.08
C PHE A 129 -5.20 -6.41 5.62
N VAL A 130 -5.13 -6.02 4.34
CA VAL A 130 -3.97 -5.50 3.63
C VAL A 130 -4.32 -4.13 3.07
N ARG A 131 -3.33 -3.23 3.01
CA ARG A 131 -3.49 -1.91 2.38
C ARG A 131 -3.56 -2.05 0.86
N THR A 132 -4.49 -1.34 0.23
CA THR A 132 -4.54 -1.24 -1.24
C THR A 132 -3.38 -0.41 -1.80
N PHE A 133 -2.82 0.50 -1.02
CA PHE A 133 -1.61 1.27 -1.34
C PHE A 133 -0.34 0.52 -0.93
N CYS A 134 0.78 0.86 -1.56
CA CYS A 134 2.13 0.51 -1.10
C CYS A 134 2.72 1.64 -0.25
N LYS A 135 3.76 1.35 0.53
CA LYS A 135 4.56 2.38 1.19
C LYS A 135 5.88 2.56 0.45
N VAL A 136 6.24 3.80 0.16
CA VAL A 136 7.54 4.16 -0.42
C VAL A 136 8.28 5.08 0.53
N SER A 137 9.48 4.70 0.94
CA SER A 137 10.36 5.47 1.82
C SER A 137 11.68 5.76 1.13
N LEU A 138 12.23 6.95 1.40
CA LEU A 138 13.54 7.34 0.88
C LEU A 138 14.51 7.70 2.00
N SER A 139 15.76 7.33 1.79
CA SER A 139 16.89 7.85 2.54
C SER A 139 17.98 8.32 1.58
N ILE A 140 18.75 9.31 1.99
CA ILE A 140 19.84 9.87 1.18
C ILE A 140 21.12 9.98 2.00
N ARG A 141 22.27 9.79 1.35
CA ARG A 141 23.60 10.04 1.94
C ARG A 141 24.60 10.50 0.89
N SER A 142 25.64 11.15 1.36
CA SER A 142 26.79 11.57 0.57
C SER A 142 27.66 10.36 0.22
N HIS A 143 28.13 10.32 -1.03
CA HIS A 143 29.11 9.35 -1.50
C HIS A 143 30.47 10.03 -1.67
N ALA A 144 31.28 9.92 -0.61
CA ALA A 144 32.63 10.49 -0.47
C ALA A 144 32.67 12.03 -0.51
N HIS A 145 33.18 12.64 0.57
CA HIS A 145 33.62 14.03 0.57
C HIS A 145 35.10 14.04 0.27
N GLN A 146 35.54 14.84 -0.71
CA GLN A 146 36.92 15.28 -0.66
C GLN A 146 37.03 16.80 -0.53
N ASP A 147 36.24 17.62 -1.25
CA ASP A 147 36.44 19.09 -1.15
C ASP A 147 35.17 19.96 -1.28
N SER A 148 33.97 19.37 -1.14
CA SER A 148 32.70 20.10 -1.30
C SER A 148 31.61 19.60 -0.34
N SER A 149 30.73 20.50 0.11
CA SER A 149 29.47 20.16 0.77
C SER A 149 28.30 20.27 -0.21
N ILE A 150 27.25 19.50 0.08
CA ILE A 150 26.04 19.43 -0.75
C ILE A 150 24.85 19.70 0.16
N VAL A 151 24.06 20.70 -0.21
CA VAL A 151 22.78 21.01 0.43
C VAL A 151 21.67 20.50 -0.47
N LEU A 152 20.85 19.57 0.04
CA LEU A 152 19.64 19.13 -0.64
C LEU A 152 18.54 20.17 -0.49
N LYS A 153 17.92 20.53 -1.61
CA LYS A 153 16.82 21.50 -1.69
C LYS A 153 15.48 20.84 -1.93
N ALA A 154 15.47 19.83 -2.79
CA ALA A 154 14.30 19.02 -3.05
C ALA A 154 14.70 17.60 -3.47
N LEU A 155 13.84 16.62 -3.17
CA LEU A 155 13.90 15.28 -3.75
C LEU A 155 12.48 14.84 -4.11
N TYR A 156 12.26 14.45 -5.35
CA TYR A 156 10.93 14.10 -5.84
C TYR A 156 10.98 13.10 -6.98
N ILE A 157 9.82 12.54 -7.30
CA ILE A 157 9.56 11.82 -8.54
C ILE A 157 8.34 12.46 -9.22
N ASP A 158 8.47 12.76 -10.51
CA ASP A 158 7.38 13.32 -11.31
C ASP A 158 6.47 12.22 -11.85
N SER A 159 5.30 12.65 -12.30
CA SER A 159 4.37 11.83 -13.07
C SER A 159 3.87 10.59 -12.31
N VAL A 160 3.52 10.75 -11.03
CA VAL A 160 2.90 9.70 -10.20
C VAL A 160 1.38 9.84 -10.23
N ALA A 161 0.67 8.75 -10.52
CA ALA A 161 -0.78 8.72 -10.45
C ALA A 161 -1.25 8.75 -9.00
N TYR A 162 -2.31 9.53 -8.75
CA TYR A 162 -2.91 9.73 -7.44
C TYR A 162 -4.41 9.45 -7.43
N GLN A 163 -5.00 9.09 -8.57
CA GLN A 163 -6.41 8.73 -8.69
C GLN A 163 -6.57 7.46 -9.50
N GLY A 164 -7.60 6.68 -9.18
CA GLY A 164 -7.97 5.49 -9.95
C GLY A 164 -8.87 4.54 -9.19
N ASP A 165 -9.05 3.37 -9.81
CA ASP A 165 -9.87 2.29 -9.30
C ASP A 165 -9.01 1.09 -8.91
N PHE A 166 -9.44 0.32 -7.91
CA PHE A 166 -8.73 -0.85 -7.40
C PHE A 166 -9.55 -2.12 -7.62
N HIS A 167 -8.87 -3.21 -7.97
CA HIS A 167 -9.42 -4.56 -7.96
C HIS A 167 -8.50 -5.55 -7.24
N SER A 168 -9.06 -6.48 -6.47
CA SER A 168 -8.28 -7.41 -5.64
C SER A 168 -7.86 -8.71 -6.33
N LEU A 169 -8.55 -9.12 -7.41
CA LEU A 169 -8.30 -10.36 -8.15
C LEU A 169 -8.06 -10.11 -9.65
N PRO A 170 -7.34 -11.03 -10.35
CA PRO A 170 -6.65 -12.22 -9.81
C PRO A 170 -5.43 -11.87 -8.95
N GLN A 171 -4.95 -10.63 -9.05
CA GLN A 171 -3.97 -10.04 -8.15
C GLN A 171 -4.31 -8.55 -7.92
N PRO A 172 -3.99 -7.99 -6.74
CA PRO A 172 -4.29 -6.60 -6.42
C PRO A 172 -3.65 -5.63 -7.40
N THR A 173 -4.47 -4.84 -8.09
CA THR A 173 -4.04 -3.94 -9.15
C THR A 173 -4.86 -2.66 -9.12
N TRP A 174 -4.25 -1.59 -9.59
CA TRP A 174 -4.88 -0.29 -9.76
C TRP A 174 -5.02 0.03 -11.25
N GLU A 175 -6.18 0.53 -11.61
CA GLU A 175 -6.45 1.20 -12.88
C GLU A 175 -6.35 2.71 -12.61
N CYS A 176 -5.14 3.24 -12.74
CA CYS A 176 -4.89 4.65 -12.52
C CYS A 176 -5.50 5.50 -13.64
N ASN A 177 -6.13 6.61 -13.27
CA ASN A 177 -6.55 7.67 -14.20
C ASN A 177 -5.33 8.27 -14.92
N ASP A 178 -5.51 9.17 -15.89
CA ASP A 178 -4.42 9.82 -16.64
C ASP A 178 -3.78 11.02 -15.92
N GLU A 179 -4.42 11.56 -14.89
CA GLU A 179 -3.86 12.65 -14.11
C GLU A 179 -2.64 12.19 -13.31
N ARG A 180 -1.61 13.03 -13.26
CA ARG A 180 -0.35 12.74 -12.57
C ARG A 180 0.12 13.94 -11.78
N MET A 181 0.80 13.69 -10.67
CA MET A 181 1.38 14.71 -9.81
C MET A 181 2.87 14.45 -9.53
N LYS A 182 3.54 15.47 -9.01
CA LYS A 182 4.86 15.36 -8.41
C LYS A 182 4.71 14.81 -6.99
N LEU A 183 5.41 13.71 -6.70
CA LEU A 183 5.53 13.17 -5.35
C LEU A 183 6.83 13.66 -4.72
N SER A 184 6.74 14.65 -3.84
CA SER A 184 7.88 15.23 -3.12
C SER A 184 8.21 14.45 -1.85
N PHE A 185 9.42 13.92 -1.77
CA PHE A 185 9.95 13.25 -0.58
C PHE A 185 10.72 14.20 0.35
N PHE A 186 11.15 15.34 -0.17
CA PHE A 186 11.81 16.39 0.59
C PHE A 186 11.66 17.72 -0.14
N GLU A 187 11.36 18.78 0.62
CA GLU A 187 11.44 20.18 0.19
C GLU A 187 11.98 21.00 1.39
N GLY A 188 13.07 21.75 1.20
CA GLY A 188 13.72 22.47 2.30
C GLY A 188 15.19 22.76 2.04
N GLU A 189 15.99 22.81 3.10
CA GLU A 189 17.46 22.84 3.04
C GLU A 189 18.01 21.81 4.01
N MET A 190 18.84 20.88 3.53
CA MET A 190 19.45 19.86 4.37
C MET A 190 20.88 19.56 3.91
N ASP A 191 21.84 19.73 4.82
CA ASP A 191 23.20 19.24 4.60
C ASP A 191 23.21 17.70 4.51
N ILE A 192 23.73 17.20 3.39
CA ILE A 192 23.88 15.77 3.17
C ILE A 192 25.15 15.27 3.88
N THR A 193 24.99 14.27 4.74
CA THR A 193 26.09 13.63 5.47
C THR A 193 26.44 12.26 4.92
N LEU A 194 27.54 11.65 5.39
CA LEU A 194 27.91 10.27 5.03
C LEU A 194 26.92 9.21 5.58
N ASN A 195 26.19 9.55 6.65
CA ASN A 195 25.18 8.68 7.22
C ASN A 195 23.87 8.84 6.45
N ALA A 196 23.14 7.74 6.28
CA ALA A 196 21.82 7.79 5.67
C ALA A 196 20.86 8.63 6.52
N GLN A 197 20.32 9.69 5.93
CA GLN A 197 19.29 10.54 6.51
C GLN A 197 17.96 10.11 5.91
N SER A 198 17.04 9.69 6.78
CA SER A 198 15.66 9.38 6.38
C SER A 198 14.95 10.65 5.95
N LEU A 199 14.24 10.56 4.83
CA LEU A 199 13.34 11.60 4.33
C LEU A 199 11.90 11.21 4.69
N SER A 200 10.90 11.72 3.96
CA SER A 200 9.53 11.28 4.14
C SER A 200 9.28 9.87 3.60
N SER A 201 8.15 9.30 4.01
CA SER A 201 7.56 8.12 3.40
C SER A 201 6.13 8.45 2.97
N HIS A 202 5.71 7.89 1.83
CA HIS A 202 4.38 8.11 1.28
C HIS A 202 3.65 6.79 1.07
N MET A 203 2.33 6.81 1.26
CA MET A 203 1.45 5.76 0.79
C MET A 203 1.05 6.08 -0.65
N VAL A 204 1.26 5.14 -1.56
CA VAL A 204 1.09 5.37 -3.00
C VAL A 204 0.28 4.23 -3.62
N MET A 205 -0.63 4.59 -4.54
CA MET A 205 -1.33 3.61 -5.38
C MET A 205 -0.32 2.74 -6.15
N GLY A 206 -0.64 1.46 -6.30
CA GLY A 206 0.20 0.56 -7.06
C GLY A 206 0.25 0.99 -8.53
N GLN A 207 1.43 1.09 -9.13
CA GLN A 207 1.59 1.57 -10.51
C GLN A 207 2.99 1.25 -11.03
N ASN A 208 3.16 1.27 -12.35
CA ASN A 208 4.48 1.19 -12.95
C ASN A 208 5.18 2.54 -12.85
N ILE A 209 6.40 2.54 -12.31
CA ILE A 209 7.24 3.73 -12.19
C ILE A 209 8.43 3.58 -13.13
N ASP A 210 8.35 4.26 -14.28
CA ASP A 210 9.39 4.32 -15.31
C ASP A 210 10.20 5.64 -15.26
N ARG A 211 10.05 6.39 -14.17
CA ARG A 211 10.65 7.71 -13.98
C ARG A 211 11.86 7.66 -13.04
N PRO A 212 12.83 8.58 -13.20
CA PRO A 212 13.92 8.72 -12.25
C PRO A 212 13.46 9.51 -11.01
N LEU A 213 14.12 9.26 -9.88
CA LEU A 213 14.17 10.20 -8.77
C LEU A 213 15.08 11.38 -9.13
N THR A 214 14.61 12.59 -8.83
CA THR A 214 15.28 13.85 -9.13
C THR A 214 15.53 14.63 -7.85
N ALA A 215 16.80 15.01 -7.64
CA ALA A 215 17.25 15.87 -6.56
C ALA A 215 17.62 17.25 -7.10
N VAL A 216 17.26 18.29 -6.34
CA VAL A 216 17.76 19.66 -6.54
C VAL A 216 18.73 19.96 -5.41
N ILE A 217 19.94 20.40 -5.74
CA ILE A 217 21.01 20.62 -4.78
C ILE A 217 21.74 21.94 -5.00
N ASP A 218 22.31 22.45 -3.92
CA ASP A 218 23.35 23.48 -3.94
C ASP A 218 24.70 22.84 -3.58
N ILE A 219 25.78 23.28 -4.23
CA ILE A 219 27.14 22.78 -4.02
C ILE A 219 28.00 23.92 -3.48
N TYR A 220 28.67 23.68 -2.36
CA TYR A 220 29.59 24.65 -1.75
C TYR A 220 31.01 24.08 -1.72
N ASP A 221 32.00 24.98 -1.80
CA ASP A 221 33.40 24.63 -1.63
C ASP A 221 33.79 24.43 -0.15
N GLN A 222 35.04 24.05 0.09
CA GLN A 222 35.62 23.93 1.43
C GLN A 222 35.61 25.23 2.27
N ASN A 223 35.44 26.40 1.64
CA ASN A 223 35.34 27.70 2.31
C ASN A 223 33.88 28.14 2.51
N ASN A 224 32.92 27.24 2.29
CA ASN A 224 31.48 27.49 2.35
C ASN A 224 31.01 28.56 1.34
N GLN A 225 31.71 28.71 0.22
CA GLN A 225 31.27 29.53 -0.90
C GLN A 225 30.43 28.69 -1.87
N LEU A 226 29.28 29.23 -2.26
CA LEU A 226 28.38 28.61 -3.22
C LEU A 226 29.05 28.52 -4.60
N ILE A 227 29.31 27.29 -5.05
CA ILE A 227 29.87 26.99 -6.38
C ILE A 227 28.74 26.96 -7.41
N GLU A 228 27.66 26.24 -7.09
CA GLU A 228 26.56 25.98 -8.03
C GLU A 228 25.24 25.90 -7.25
N ALA A 229 24.22 26.61 -7.73
CA ALA A 229 22.91 26.67 -7.10
C ALA A 229 21.85 25.94 -7.95
N ASN A 230 20.89 25.29 -7.28
CA ASN A 230 19.75 24.60 -7.88
C ASN A 230 20.13 23.58 -8.97
N ARG A 231 21.28 22.93 -8.81
CA ARG A 231 21.70 21.87 -9.72
C ARG A 231 20.73 20.70 -9.61
N THR A 232 20.26 20.23 -10.75
CA THR A 232 19.37 19.07 -10.83
C THR A 232 20.16 17.81 -11.15
N LEU A 233 20.00 16.77 -10.32
CA LEU A 233 20.58 15.44 -10.54
C LEU A 233 19.46 14.41 -10.57
N SER A 234 19.53 13.48 -11.52
CA SER A 234 18.55 12.40 -11.62
C SER A 234 19.22 11.03 -11.60
N THR A 235 18.54 10.07 -10.99
CA THR A 235 18.89 8.65 -11.06
C THR A 235 18.60 8.09 -12.46
N LYS A 236 18.90 6.81 -12.69
CA LYS A 236 18.25 6.05 -13.76
C LYS A 236 16.76 5.86 -13.40
N SER A 237 15.92 5.65 -14.42
CA SER A 237 14.53 5.24 -14.19
C SER A 237 14.43 4.03 -13.28
N LEU A 238 13.47 4.05 -12.34
CA LEU A 238 13.25 2.93 -11.40
C LEU A 238 12.84 1.65 -12.12
N ASN A 239 12.06 1.75 -13.19
CA ASN A 239 11.53 0.60 -13.96
C ASN A 239 10.94 -0.50 -13.06
N THR A 240 10.16 -0.08 -12.07
CA THR A 240 9.62 -0.97 -11.02
C THR A 240 8.11 -0.81 -10.93
N TYR A 241 7.40 -1.91 -10.75
CA TYR A 241 6.00 -1.89 -10.38
C TYR A 241 5.86 -1.81 -8.85
N TRP A 242 5.26 -0.73 -8.37
CA TRP A 242 4.85 -0.60 -6.99
C TRP A 242 3.55 -1.38 -6.77
N GLN A 243 3.56 -2.36 -5.86
CA GLN A 243 2.45 -3.27 -5.62
C GLN A 243 1.76 -2.98 -4.29
N ALA A 244 0.43 -3.08 -4.26
CA ALA A 244 -0.40 -2.97 -3.06
C ALA A 244 0.16 -3.80 -1.89
N GLY A 245 0.14 -3.21 -0.68
CA GLY A 245 0.58 -3.87 0.55
C GLY A 245 2.10 -4.09 0.69
N ARG A 246 2.91 -3.71 -0.31
CA ARG A 246 4.39 -3.80 -0.25
C ARG A 246 5.03 -2.53 0.30
N TYR A 247 6.28 -2.69 0.74
CA TYR A 247 7.12 -1.62 1.24
C TYR A 247 8.38 -1.52 0.38
N TYR A 248 8.63 -0.32 -0.14
CA TYR A 248 9.77 0.01 -0.97
C TYR A 248 10.66 0.99 -0.22
N ASP A 249 11.84 0.54 0.19
CA ASP A 249 12.83 1.37 0.86
C ASP A 249 14.00 1.61 -0.09
N TYR A 250 14.14 2.84 -0.55
CA TYR A 250 15.21 3.27 -1.45
C TYR A 250 16.27 4.05 -0.67
N THR A 251 17.54 3.71 -0.86
CA THR A 251 18.66 4.51 -0.37
C THR A 251 19.43 5.11 -1.54
N LEU A 252 19.52 6.44 -1.58
CA LEU A 252 20.24 7.19 -2.60
C LEU A 252 21.62 7.60 -2.09
N ASN A 253 22.61 7.45 -2.97
CA ASN A 253 23.92 8.07 -2.84
C ASN A 253 23.97 9.31 -3.73
N ILE A 254 24.49 10.40 -3.19
CA ILE A 254 24.68 11.65 -3.93
C ILE A 254 26.12 12.14 -3.82
N ASN A 255 26.65 12.66 -4.93
CA ASN A 255 27.86 13.48 -4.95
C ASN A 255 27.66 14.67 -5.89
N SER A 256 28.68 15.51 -6.04
CA SER A 256 28.59 16.78 -6.78
C SER A 256 28.19 16.62 -8.25
N GLY A 257 28.27 15.42 -8.83
CA GLY A 257 27.94 15.17 -10.23
C GLY A 257 26.89 14.09 -10.49
N ARG A 258 26.51 13.29 -9.49
CA ARG A 258 25.68 12.10 -9.69
C ARG A 258 24.78 11.79 -8.51
N LEU A 259 23.60 11.27 -8.84
CA LEU A 259 22.64 10.65 -7.93
C LEU A 259 22.41 9.21 -8.39
N PHE A 260 22.51 8.23 -7.48
CA PHE A 260 22.34 6.82 -7.83
C PHE A 260 21.85 5.98 -6.65
N PHE A 261 21.21 4.85 -6.95
CA PHE A 261 20.77 3.91 -5.93
C PHE A 261 21.95 3.20 -5.28
N ALA A 262 21.99 3.22 -3.95
CA ALA A 262 22.90 2.41 -3.15
C ALA A 262 22.30 1.02 -2.89
N THR A 263 21.01 0.99 -2.57
CA THR A 263 20.23 -0.22 -2.31
C THR A 263 18.79 0.01 -2.73
N GLU A 264 18.20 -1.01 -3.35
CA GLU A 264 16.77 -1.12 -3.62
C GLU A 264 16.27 -2.33 -2.82
N MET A 265 15.48 -2.12 -1.78
CA MET A 265 14.89 -3.21 -1.01
C MET A 265 13.38 -3.22 -1.17
N VAL A 266 12.86 -4.33 -1.67
CA VAL A 266 11.44 -4.65 -1.64
C VAL A 266 11.21 -5.59 -0.47
N LYS A 267 10.54 -5.12 0.57
CA LYS A 267 10.14 -5.99 1.69
C LYS A 267 8.81 -6.65 1.37
N GLN A 268 8.76 -7.95 1.57
CA GLN A 268 7.49 -8.68 1.55
C GLN A 268 6.67 -8.31 2.79
N PRO A 269 5.32 -8.37 2.72
CA PRO A 269 4.50 -8.18 3.90
C PRO A 269 4.87 -9.22 4.96
#